data_AF-A0A7S1RFU3-F1
#
_entry.id   AF-A0A7S1RFU3-F1
#
_cell.length_a   1.000
_cell.length_b   1.000
_cell.length_c   1.000
_cell.angle_alpha   90.00
_cell.angle_beta   90.00
_cell.angle_gamma   90.00
#
_symmetry.space_group_name_H-M   'P 1'
#
loop_
_entity.id
_entity.type
_entity.pdbx_description
1 polymer ?
#
loop_
_entity_poly.entity_id
_entity_poly.type
_entity_poly.pdbx_seq_one_letter_code
_entity_poly.pdbx_strand_id
1 'polypeptide(L)'
;STLAVTGEAGEELPRFFIPGQVVHLYKENGLSRAAAAPCTHEALTRIHPTPRMVEDHKVKAYDEALRQACIRKPRTPRWESNEERSLCACCQADFNWAYVLKSEPQRMLARFHCFSCGKVVCDGCSQNRRAHEQLGFVVPVRTCDSCFYSPDSDP
;
A
#
# COMPACT_ATOMS: atom_id res chain seq x y z
N SER A 1 25.92 15.42 -10.25
CA SER A 1 26.93 14.50 -10.80
C SER A 1 26.49 13.07 -10.53
N THR A 2 26.02 12.37 -11.55
CA THR A 2 25.48 11.01 -11.42
C THR A 2 26.55 10.02 -11.88
N LEU A 3 27.05 9.22 -10.94
CA LEU A 3 28.11 8.23 -11.18
C LEU A 3 27.65 7.20 -12.21
N ALA A 4 28.49 6.93 -13.21
CA ALA A 4 28.29 5.85 -14.15
C ALA A 4 28.46 4.51 -13.43
N VAL A 5 27.49 3.61 -13.59
CA VAL A 5 27.59 2.23 -13.09
C VAL A 5 28.28 1.42 -14.19
N THR A 6 29.52 1.00 -13.94
CA THR A 6 30.31 0.18 -14.86
C THR A 6 29.98 -1.29 -14.67
N GLY A 7 29.73 -2.02 -15.77
CA GLY A 7 29.57 -3.48 -15.73
C GLY A 7 30.87 -4.22 -15.43
N GLU A 8 30.79 -5.53 -15.17
CA GLU A 8 31.93 -6.40 -14.81
C GLU A 8 33.05 -6.43 -15.87
N ALA A 9 32.79 -5.96 -17.09
CA ALA A 9 33.73 -5.87 -18.21
C ALA A 9 34.19 -4.44 -18.56
N GLY A 10 33.88 -3.42 -17.75
CA GLY A 10 34.21 -2.02 -18.05
C GLY A 10 33.37 -1.38 -19.17
N GLU A 11 32.35 -2.09 -19.66
CA GLU A 11 31.35 -1.55 -20.59
C GLU A 11 30.37 -0.62 -19.85
N GLU A 12 30.10 0.54 -20.43
CA GLU A 12 29.03 1.42 -19.97
C GLU A 12 27.68 0.72 -20.22
N LEU A 13 26.98 0.38 -19.13
CA LEU A 13 25.65 -0.21 -19.24
C LEU A 13 24.69 0.79 -19.92
N PRO A 14 23.81 0.32 -20.83
CA PRO A 14 22.84 1.18 -21.49
C PRO A 14 21.97 1.86 -20.44
N ARG A 15 21.87 3.19 -20.51
CA ARG A 15 20.98 3.96 -19.64
C ARG A 15 19.54 3.79 -20.11
N PHE A 16 18.71 3.20 -19.25
CA PHE A 16 17.28 3.13 -19.47
C PHE A 16 16.66 4.51 -19.21
N PHE A 17 16.06 5.08 -20.25
CA PHE A 17 15.26 6.30 -20.14
C PHE A 17 13.83 5.96 -20.50
N ILE A 18 12.90 6.36 -19.64
CA ILE A 18 11.47 6.24 -19.92
C ILE A 18 11.07 7.45 -20.78
N PRO A 19 10.65 7.25 -22.05
CA PRO A 19 10.20 8.35 -22.88
C PRO A 19 8.87 8.93 -22.39
N GLY A 20 8.69 10.24 -22.53
CA GLY A 20 7.45 10.93 -22.20
C GLY A 20 7.31 11.31 -20.72
N GLN A 21 6.07 11.59 -20.32
CA GLN A 21 5.72 11.96 -18.95
C GLN A 21 5.45 10.71 -18.12
N VAL A 22 6.10 10.60 -16.97
CA VAL A 22 5.87 9.49 -16.03
C VAL A 22 4.83 9.91 -15.00
N VAL A 23 3.80 9.08 -14.84
CA VAL A 23 2.81 9.19 -13.76
C VAL A 23 3.11 8.09 -12.75
N HIS A 24 3.51 8.48 -11.56
CA HIS A 24 3.76 7.55 -10.46
C HIS A 24 2.47 7.36 -9.66
N LEU A 25 1.96 6.13 -9.68
CA LEU A 25 0.84 5.70 -8.85
C LEU A 25 1.35 5.19 -7.51
N TYR A 26 0.87 5.76 -6.42
CA TYR A 26 1.25 5.37 -5.06
C TYR A 26 0.01 5.25 -4.17
N LYS A 27 0.17 4.67 -2.98
CA LYS A 27 -0.92 4.50 -2.01
C LYS A 27 -0.78 5.52 -0.88
N GLU A 28 -1.89 6.16 -0.56
CA GLU A 28 -2.03 7.07 0.58
C GLU A 28 -3.30 6.70 1.34
N ASN A 29 -3.19 6.32 2.62
CA ASN A 29 -4.31 5.83 3.42
C ASN A 29 -5.14 4.74 2.70
N GLY A 30 -4.45 3.84 1.98
CA GLY A 30 -5.05 2.74 1.21
C GLY A 30 -5.59 3.09 -0.17
N LEU A 31 -5.81 4.38 -0.46
CA LEU A 31 -6.35 4.84 -1.74
C LEU A 31 -5.21 5.20 -2.71
N SER A 32 -5.36 4.84 -3.98
CA SER A 32 -4.34 5.21 -4.98
C SER A 32 -4.36 6.72 -5.26
N ARG A 33 -3.17 7.27 -5.45
CA ARG A 33 -2.88 8.64 -5.84
C ARG A 33 -1.94 8.63 -7.03
N ALA A 34 -1.92 9.74 -7.75
CA ALA A 34 -1.04 9.95 -8.89
C ALA A 34 -0.25 11.23 -8.69
N ALA A 35 1.06 11.18 -8.99
CA ALA A 35 1.90 12.36 -9.11
C ALA A 35 2.73 12.27 -10.40
N ALA A 36 2.99 13.42 -11.02
CA ALA A 36 3.98 13.48 -12.08
C ALA A 36 5.36 13.22 -11.48
N ALA A 37 6.13 12.32 -12.10
CA ALA A 37 7.46 11.96 -11.68
C ALA A 37 8.48 12.30 -12.79
N PRO A 38 9.69 12.74 -12.44
CA PRO A 38 10.75 12.95 -13.41
C PRO A 38 11.20 11.59 -13.97
N CYS A 39 11.34 11.51 -15.30
CA CYS A 39 11.84 10.31 -15.98
C CYS A 39 13.33 10.00 -15.70
N THR A 40 14.03 10.91 -15.01
CA THR A 40 15.44 10.80 -14.64
C THR A 40 15.67 10.22 -13.25
N HIS A 41 14.62 9.86 -12.52
CA HIS A 41 14.74 9.29 -11.18
C HIS A 41 15.47 7.93 -11.22
N GLU A 42 16.46 7.71 -10.35
CA GLU A 42 17.28 6.48 -10.36
C GLU A 42 16.45 5.20 -10.25
N ALA A 43 15.37 5.22 -9.45
CA ALA A 43 14.48 4.06 -9.33
C ALA A 43 13.75 3.68 -10.64
N LEU A 44 13.70 4.59 -11.62
CA LEU A 44 13.09 4.35 -12.94
C LEU A 44 14.13 3.89 -13.98
N THR A 45 15.42 3.97 -13.67
CA THR A 45 16.50 3.54 -14.57
C THR A 45 16.93 2.09 -14.31
N ARG A 46 16.30 1.41 -13.35
CA ARG A 46 16.57 0.00 -12.99
C ARG A 46 15.27 -0.77 -12.83
N ILE A 47 15.29 -2.04 -13.25
CA ILE A 47 14.18 -2.98 -13.03
C ILE A 47 14.50 -3.79 -11.77
N HIS A 48 13.68 -3.64 -10.75
CA HIS A 48 13.77 -4.43 -9.52
C HIS A 48 12.71 -5.54 -9.56
N PRO A 49 13.09 -6.81 -9.77
CA PRO A 49 12.12 -7.91 -9.76
C PRO A 49 11.56 -8.08 -8.34
N THR A 50 10.24 -8.05 -8.22
CA THR A 50 9.54 -8.34 -6.97
C THR A 50 8.61 -9.56 -7.16
N PRO A 51 8.35 -10.35 -6.10
CA PRO A 51 7.50 -11.54 -6.23
C PRO A 51 6.07 -11.24 -6.74
N ARG A 52 5.57 -10.02 -6.52
CA ARG A 52 4.20 -9.60 -6.91
C ARG A 52 4.12 -8.81 -8.21
N MET A 53 5.25 -8.61 -8.90
CA MET A 53 5.32 -7.79 -10.11
C MET A 53 4.27 -8.18 -11.16
N VAL A 54 4.03 -9.48 -11.38
CA VAL A 54 3.06 -9.95 -12.38
C VAL A 54 1.60 -9.67 -11.97
N GLU A 55 1.30 -9.72 -10.67
CA GLU A 55 -0.06 -9.49 -10.16
C GLU A 55 -0.42 -8.00 -10.20
N ASP A 56 0.53 -7.14 -9.86
CA ASP A 56 0.36 -5.69 -9.78
C ASP A 56 0.23 -5.03 -11.17
N HIS A 57 0.68 -5.69 -12.25
CA HIS A 57 0.64 -5.18 -13.62
C HIS A 57 -0.60 -5.61 -14.43
N LYS A 58 -1.61 -6.20 -13.79
CA LYS A 58 -2.87 -6.54 -14.46
C LYS A 58 -3.62 -5.27 -14.85
N VAL A 59 -4.22 -5.24 -16.05
CA VAL A 59 -5.03 -4.10 -16.53
C VAL A 59 -6.08 -3.64 -15.51
N LYS A 60 -6.73 -4.59 -14.83
CA LYS A 60 -7.71 -4.31 -13.77
C LYS A 60 -7.11 -3.55 -12.58
N ALA A 61 -5.86 -3.84 -12.21
CA ALA A 61 -5.18 -3.15 -11.11
C ALA A 61 -4.87 -1.70 -11.49
N TYR A 62 -4.43 -1.45 -12.73
CA TYR A 62 -4.22 -0.09 -13.25
C TYR A 62 -5.51 0.71 -13.35
N ASP A 63 -6.57 0.13 -13.90
CA ASP A 63 -7.88 0.78 -14.03
C ASP A 63 -8.42 1.23 -12.66
N GLU A 64 -8.39 0.34 -11.66
CA GLU A 64 -8.80 0.67 -10.29
C GLU A 64 -7.92 1.78 -9.69
N ALA A 65 -6.59 1.68 -9.83
CA ALA A 65 -5.68 2.68 -9.28
C ALA A 65 -5.86 4.06 -9.92
N LEU A 66 -6.10 4.13 -11.23
CA LEU A 66 -6.37 5.38 -11.94
C LEU A 66 -7.71 5.99 -11.52
N ARG A 67 -8.78 5.18 -11.40
CA ARG A 67 -10.07 5.65 -10.91
C ARG A 67 -9.97 6.25 -9.51
N GLN A 68 -9.28 5.57 -8.61
CA GLN A 68 -9.02 6.06 -7.26
C GLN A 68 -8.20 7.37 -7.27
N ALA A 69 -7.20 7.47 -8.14
CA ALA A 69 -6.36 8.67 -8.25
C ALA A 69 -7.11 9.89 -8.79
N CYS A 70 -8.18 9.69 -9.57
CA CYS A 70 -9.03 10.78 -10.06
C CYS A 70 -9.94 11.39 -8.98
N ILE A 71 -10.04 10.79 -7.78
CA ILE A 71 -10.84 11.32 -6.68
C ILE A 71 -10.16 12.58 -6.11
N ARG A 72 -10.71 13.75 -6.42
CA ARG A 72 -10.13 15.05 -6.04
C ARG A 72 -10.14 15.34 -4.54
N LYS A 73 -11.17 14.88 -3.83
CA LYS A 73 -11.38 15.13 -2.40
C LYS A 73 -11.63 13.80 -1.68
N PRO A 74 -10.57 13.03 -1.39
CA PRO A 74 -10.70 11.76 -0.71
C PRO A 74 -11.22 11.97 0.72
N ARG A 75 -12.17 11.14 1.14
CA ARG A 75 -12.71 11.13 2.52
C ARG A 75 -12.08 10.03 3.38
N THR A 76 -11.03 9.38 2.87
CA THR A 76 -10.36 8.28 3.55
C THR A 76 -9.87 8.70 4.94
N PRO A 77 -10.04 7.85 5.97
CA PRO A 77 -9.48 8.12 7.28
C PRO A 77 -7.96 8.23 7.22
N ARG A 78 -7.37 8.98 8.14
CA ARG A 78 -5.91 8.95 8.33
C ARG A 78 -5.52 7.57 8.89
N TRP A 79 -4.58 6.91 8.24
CA TRP A 79 -4.03 5.66 8.75
C TRP A 79 -3.11 5.92 9.94
N GLU A 80 -3.33 5.17 11.01
CA GLU A 80 -2.51 5.19 12.22
C GLU A 80 -1.10 4.65 11.92
N SER A 81 -0.08 5.19 12.58
CA SER A 81 1.29 4.71 12.40
C SER A 81 1.43 3.28 12.92
N ASN A 82 2.10 2.43 12.16
CA ASN A 82 2.44 1.09 12.62
C ASN A 82 3.38 1.11 13.83
N GLU A 83 4.19 2.16 14.00
CA GLU A 83 5.18 2.26 15.09
C GLU A 83 4.53 2.63 16.42
N GLU A 84 3.53 3.50 16.37
CA GLU A 84 2.84 4.02 17.56
C GLU A 84 1.92 2.98 18.21
N ARG A 85 1.50 1.95 17.45
CA ARG A 85 0.52 0.96 17.90
C ARG A 85 1.17 -0.41 18.16
N SER A 86 1.19 -0.82 19.43
CA SER A 86 1.71 -2.13 19.86
C SER A 86 0.66 -3.24 19.90
N LEU A 87 -0.63 -2.89 20.02
CA LEU A 87 -1.74 -3.84 20.19
C LEU A 87 -2.83 -3.64 19.14
N CYS A 88 -3.52 -4.72 18.77
CA CYS A 88 -4.65 -4.67 17.85
C CYS A 88 -5.74 -3.71 18.36
N ALA A 89 -6.24 -2.81 17.50
CA ALA A 89 -7.30 -1.87 17.86
C ALA A 89 -8.65 -2.54 18.17
N CYS A 90 -8.88 -3.78 17.69
CA CYS A 90 -10.11 -4.53 17.95
C CYS A 90 -10.00 -5.39 19.22
N CYS A 91 -9.08 -6.36 19.25
CA CYS A 91 -8.99 -7.33 20.36
C CYS A 91 -7.96 -6.99 21.44
N GLN A 92 -7.18 -5.92 21.27
CA GLN A 92 -6.09 -5.53 22.18
C GLN A 92 -5.00 -6.60 22.38
N ALA A 93 -4.94 -7.64 21.56
CA ALA A 93 -3.84 -8.61 21.57
C ALA A 93 -2.59 -8.05 20.87
N ASP A 94 -1.40 -8.56 21.25
CA ASP A 94 -0.16 -8.30 20.52
C ASP A 94 -0.27 -8.90 19.10
N PHE A 95 0.19 -8.17 18.09
CA PHE A 95 0.15 -8.63 16.69
C PHE A 95 0.89 -9.95 16.45
N ASN A 96 1.92 -10.25 17.25
CA ASN A 96 2.68 -11.48 17.10
C ASN A 96 2.08 -12.68 17.87
N TRP A 97 0.91 -12.55 18.51
CA TRP A 97 0.41 -13.56 19.48
C TRP A 97 0.37 -14.99 18.90
N ALA A 98 0.00 -15.15 17.63
CA ALA A 98 -0.10 -16.44 16.94
C ALA A 98 1.24 -17.00 16.43
N TYR A 99 2.31 -16.20 16.39
CA TYR A 99 3.59 -16.63 15.87
C TYR A 99 4.50 -17.15 16.98
N VAL A 100 5.18 -18.27 16.72
CA VAL A 100 6.17 -18.88 17.63
C VAL A 100 7.34 -17.93 17.86
N LEU A 101 7.80 -17.30 16.78
CA LEU A 101 8.86 -16.30 16.82
C LEU A 101 8.21 -14.93 17.08
N LYS A 102 8.67 -14.25 18.14
CA LYS A 102 8.15 -12.97 18.61
C LYS A 102 8.99 -11.79 18.11
N SER A 103 9.55 -11.91 16.90
CA SER A 103 10.46 -10.89 16.36
C SER A 103 9.72 -9.63 15.90
N GLU A 104 10.40 -8.48 15.94
CA GLU A 104 9.86 -7.20 15.45
C GLU A 104 9.42 -7.24 13.98
N PRO A 105 10.18 -7.82 13.02
CA PRO A 105 9.74 -7.91 11.64
C PRO A 105 8.43 -8.69 11.47
N GLN A 106 8.27 -9.80 12.20
CA GLN A 106 7.03 -10.58 12.16
C GLN A 106 5.86 -9.82 12.78
N ARG A 107 6.10 -9.09 13.88
CA ARG A 107 5.09 -8.24 14.49
C ARG A 107 4.63 -7.15 13.53
N MET A 108 5.55 -6.56 12.76
CA MET A 108 5.23 -5.56 11.74
C MET A 108 4.43 -6.16 10.56
N LEU A 109 4.78 -7.37 10.10
CA LEU A 109 4.05 -8.07 9.04
C LEU A 109 2.63 -8.49 9.45
N ALA A 110 2.39 -8.63 10.76
CA ALA A 110 1.07 -8.97 11.32
C ALA A 110 0.17 -7.75 11.57
N ARG A 111 0.66 -6.53 11.30
CA ARG A 111 -0.11 -5.27 11.38
C ARG A 111 -0.80 -4.99 10.05
N PHE A 112 -2.11 -4.77 10.10
CA PHE A 112 -2.91 -4.36 8.94
C PHE A 112 -3.73 -3.12 9.28
N HIS A 113 -4.04 -2.30 8.29
CA HIS A 113 -4.95 -1.17 8.46
C HIS A 113 -6.37 -1.52 8.03
N CYS A 114 -7.36 -1.06 8.81
CA CYS A 114 -8.74 -1.04 8.36
C CYS A 114 -8.95 0.12 7.38
N PHE A 115 -9.53 -0.15 6.21
CA PHE A 115 -9.76 0.89 5.20
C PHE A 115 -10.92 1.84 5.56
N SER A 116 -11.79 1.46 6.50
CA SER A 116 -12.90 2.30 6.99
C SER A 116 -12.47 3.31 8.04
N CYS A 117 -11.71 2.87 9.06
CA CYS A 117 -11.35 3.69 10.21
C CYS A 117 -9.86 4.04 10.33
N GLY A 118 -8.99 3.45 9.50
CA GLY A 118 -7.55 3.72 9.48
C GLY A 118 -6.75 3.12 10.65
N LYS A 119 -7.39 2.42 11.59
CA LYS A 119 -6.72 1.83 12.77
C LYS A 119 -5.90 0.58 12.42
N VAL A 120 -4.86 0.31 13.23
CA VAL A 120 -4.04 -0.90 13.09
C VAL A 120 -4.70 -2.09 13.79
N VAL A 121 -4.93 -3.18 13.05
CA VAL A 121 -5.62 -4.39 13.46
C VAL A 121 -4.86 -5.64 13.04
N CYS A 122 -5.02 -6.73 13.78
CA CYS A 122 -4.41 -8.01 13.44
C CYS A 122 -5.20 -8.68 12.31
N ASP A 123 -4.59 -9.71 11.69
CA ASP A 123 -5.26 -10.45 10.62
C ASP A 123 -6.58 -11.07 11.09
N GLY A 124 -6.60 -11.68 12.27
CA GLY A 124 -7.79 -12.33 12.84
C GLY A 124 -8.99 -11.39 13.01
N CYS A 125 -8.78 -10.13 13.38
CA CYS A 125 -9.85 -9.14 13.54
C CYS A 125 -10.23 -8.40 12.24
N SER A 126 -9.67 -8.81 11.10
CA SER A 126 -9.86 -8.11 9.82
C SER A 126 -9.95 -9.06 8.63
N GLN A 127 -10.54 -10.24 8.84
CA GLN A 127 -10.78 -11.23 7.78
C GLN A 127 -11.86 -10.77 6.79
N ASN A 128 -12.71 -9.83 7.20
CA ASN A 128 -13.82 -9.35 6.40
C ASN A 128 -13.38 -8.30 5.36
N ARG A 129 -14.07 -8.29 4.21
CA ARG A 129 -13.89 -7.27 3.16
C ARG A 129 -15.23 -6.63 2.81
N ARG A 130 -15.23 -5.31 2.63
CA ARG A 130 -16.42 -4.52 2.27
C ARG A 130 -16.01 -3.37 1.34
N ALA A 131 -16.88 -3.04 0.40
CA ALA A 131 -16.73 -1.84 -0.42
C ALA A 131 -17.20 -0.62 0.38
N HIS A 132 -16.45 0.48 0.30
CA HIS A 132 -16.73 1.74 0.99
C HIS A 132 -16.75 2.86 -0.05
N GLU A 133 -17.84 2.93 -0.81
CA GLU A 133 -17.97 3.86 -1.94
C GLU A 133 -17.83 5.32 -1.49
N GLN A 134 -18.35 5.66 -0.30
CA GLN A 134 -18.22 6.98 0.32
C GLN A 134 -16.76 7.39 0.63
N LEU A 135 -15.86 6.41 0.76
CA LEU A 135 -14.42 6.63 0.97
C LEU A 135 -13.61 6.51 -0.34
N GLY A 136 -14.24 6.13 -1.44
CA GLY A 136 -13.59 5.91 -2.73
C GLY A 136 -13.14 4.48 -3.00
N PHE A 137 -13.58 3.51 -2.18
CA PHE A 137 -13.27 2.09 -2.35
C PHE A 137 -14.47 1.35 -2.96
N VAL A 138 -14.55 1.31 -4.30
CA VAL A 138 -15.64 0.62 -5.02
C VAL A 138 -15.50 -0.90 -5.00
N VAL A 139 -14.28 -1.40 -4.82
CA VAL A 139 -13.99 -2.83 -4.66
C VAL A 139 -13.91 -3.22 -3.18
N PRO A 140 -14.24 -4.47 -2.80
CA PRO A 140 -14.12 -4.91 -1.41
C PRO A 140 -12.69 -4.83 -0.84
N VAL A 141 -12.51 -3.96 0.16
CA VAL A 141 -11.23 -3.73 0.87
C VAL A 141 -11.28 -4.27 2.30
N ARG A 142 -10.09 -4.50 2.88
CA ARG A 142 -9.95 -5.05 4.25
C ARG A 142 -10.66 -4.13 5.24
N THR A 143 -11.59 -4.70 5.99
CA THR A 143 -12.39 -3.99 6.98
C THR A 143 -12.30 -4.76 8.29
N CYS A 144 -11.98 -4.08 9.40
CA CYS A 144 -11.95 -4.74 10.69
C CYS A 144 -13.36 -5.13 11.14
N ASP A 145 -13.45 -6.10 12.05
CA ASP A 145 -14.73 -6.62 12.53
C ASP A 145 -15.62 -5.53 13.13
N SER A 146 -15.03 -4.58 13.87
CA SER A 146 -15.77 -3.44 14.43
C SER A 146 -16.48 -2.62 13.34
N CYS A 147 -15.79 -2.26 12.26
CA CYS A 147 -16.38 -1.51 11.14
C CYS A 147 -17.30 -2.37 10.27
N PHE A 148 -17.04 -3.68 10.19
CA PHE A 148 -17.85 -4.58 9.39
C PHE A 148 -19.22 -4.85 10.06
N TYR A 149 -19.24 -5.14 11.36
CA TYR A 149 -20.49 -5.46 12.07
C TYR A 149 -21.25 -4.23 12.58
N SER A 150 -20.58 -3.07 12.72
CA SER A 150 -21.21 -1.83 13.18
C SER A 150 -20.92 -0.64 12.24
N PRO A 151 -21.51 -0.62 11.03
CA PRO A 151 -21.26 0.43 10.03
C PRO A 151 -21.70 1.83 10.46
N ASP A 152 -22.67 1.95 11.37
CA ASP A 152 -23.20 3.25 11.84
C ASP A 152 -22.23 4.03 12.74
N SER A 153 -21.06 3.46 13.04
CA SER A 153 -19.98 4.11 13.78
C SER A 153 -18.86 4.63 12.89
N ASP A 154 -19.07 4.65 11.57
CA ASP A 154 -18.19 5.34 10.63
C ASP A 154 -18.21 6.86 10.91
N PRO A 155 -17.04 7.50 11.10
CA PRO A 155 -16.95 8.94 11.30
C PRO A 155 -17.28 9.77 10.04
#